data_AF-A0A2E0ERL3-F1
#
_entry.id   AF-A0A2E0ERL3-F1
#
_cell.length_a   1.000
_cell.length_b   1.000
_cell.length_c   1.000
_cell.angle_alpha   90.00
_cell.angle_beta   90.00
_cell.angle_gamma   90.00
#
_symmetry.space_group_name_H-M   'P 1'
#
loop_
_entity.id
_entity.type
_entity.pdbx_description
1 polymer ?
#
loop_
_entity_poly.entity_id
_entity_poly.type
_entity_poly.pdbx_seq_one_letter_code
_entity_poly.pdbx_strand_id
1 'polypeptide(L)'
;METLILNSSKKIDEIRSIFDSYKVDINLKNLLHVEDISPNTTGILITNEFEISIIKPIVEFAIKNNIKILAVERGLLSLINLMNDSSHEIDRPFTGNSSTFISLGSKLAEIIGGAGPLKTNFEYKFEIPIKALPPNYLPSSINLESGCIEAIESEGGTNILGILWPIFSGQKIPSRFENILSWISD
;
A
#
# COMPACT_ATOMS: atom_id res chain seq x y z
N MET A 1 -3.72 -1.74 20.32
CA MET A 1 -3.93 -1.48 18.88
C MET A 1 -3.38 -2.69 18.14
N GLU A 2 -4.04 -3.12 17.08
CA GLU A 2 -3.57 -4.24 16.25
C GLU A 2 -3.68 -3.87 14.78
N THR A 3 -2.71 -4.35 14.01
CA THR A 3 -2.72 -4.27 12.56
C THR A 3 -2.98 -5.68 12.05
N LEU A 4 -4.00 -5.82 11.21
CA LEU A 4 -4.33 -7.10 10.60
C LEU A 4 -3.67 -7.21 9.23
N ILE A 5 -3.13 -8.36 8.88
CA ILE A 5 -2.51 -8.61 7.58
C ILE A 5 -3.32 -9.61 6.77
N LEU A 6 -3.78 -9.16 5.60
CA LEU A 6 -4.33 -10.02 4.56
C LEU A 6 -3.19 -10.46 3.63
N ASN A 7 -2.74 -11.71 3.80
CA ASN A 7 -1.63 -12.30 3.06
C ASN A 7 -1.95 -13.77 2.73
N SER A 8 -1.67 -14.22 1.50
CA SER A 8 -1.89 -15.61 1.07
C SER A 8 -0.76 -16.56 1.49
N SER A 9 0.32 -16.04 2.08
CA SER A 9 1.51 -16.79 2.51
C SER A 9 1.78 -16.61 4.01
N LYS A 10 2.44 -17.60 4.63
CA LYS A 10 2.89 -17.54 6.04
C LYS A 10 4.11 -16.63 6.23
N LYS A 11 4.11 -15.42 5.64
CA LYS A 11 5.22 -14.45 5.70
C LYS A 11 5.05 -13.41 6.82
N ILE A 12 4.16 -13.65 7.79
CA ILE A 12 3.91 -12.69 8.87
C ILE A 12 5.17 -12.38 9.69
N ASP A 13 6.03 -13.38 9.93
CA ASP A 13 7.27 -13.20 10.68
C ASP A 13 8.34 -12.46 9.85
N GLU A 14 8.39 -12.69 8.53
CA GLU A 14 9.25 -11.92 7.62
C GLU A 14 8.85 -10.44 7.66
N ILE A 15 7.56 -10.15 7.54
CA ILE A 15 7.04 -8.77 7.58
C ILE A 15 7.32 -8.15 8.96
N ARG A 16 7.05 -8.87 10.06
CA ARG A 16 7.36 -8.39 11.41
C ARG A 16 8.85 -8.04 11.57
N SER A 17 9.74 -8.86 11.02
CA SER A 17 11.19 -8.59 11.07
C SER A 17 11.60 -7.30 10.35
N ILE A 18 10.85 -6.89 9.32
CA ILE A 18 11.07 -5.59 8.66
C ILE A 18 10.70 -4.45 9.59
N PHE A 19 9.53 -4.51 10.24
CA PHE A 19 9.13 -3.50 11.24
C PHE A 19 10.16 -3.39 12.37
N ASP A 20 10.62 -4.53 12.90
CA ASP A 20 11.67 -4.57 13.93
C ASP A 20 12.96 -3.90 13.47
N SER A 21 13.37 -4.12 12.22
CA SER A 21 14.60 -3.54 11.65
C SER A 21 14.57 -2.01 11.59
N TYR A 22 13.38 -1.41 11.46
CA TYR A 22 13.16 0.04 11.50
C TYR A 22 12.71 0.54 12.89
N LYS A 23 12.70 -0.33 13.91
CA LYS A 23 12.28 -0.02 15.28
C LYS A 23 10.83 0.49 15.37
N VAL A 24 9.96 -0.04 14.52
CA VAL A 24 8.52 0.25 14.55
C VAL A 24 7.83 -0.90 15.28
N ASP A 25 7.17 -0.60 16.40
CA ASP A 25 6.40 -1.60 17.14
C ASP A 25 5.10 -1.90 16.40
N ILE A 26 4.76 -3.19 16.25
CA ILE A 26 3.53 -3.60 15.58
C ILE A 26 2.98 -4.90 16.17
N ASN A 27 1.71 -4.86 16.54
CA ASN A 27 0.95 -6.06 16.88
C ASN A 27 0.26 -6.61 15.62
N LEU A 28 1.03 -7.37 14.84
CA LEU A 28 0.59 -7.94 13.56
C LEU A 28 -0.10 -9.30 13.75
N LYS A 29 -1.32 -9.44 13.22
CA LYS A 29 -2.10 -10.70 13.21
C LYS A 29 -2.67 -10.98 11.82
N ASN A 30 -2.88 -12.25 11.49
CA ASN A 30 -3.50 -12.61 10.21
C ASN A 30 -4.96 -12.18 10.15
N LEU A 31 -5.38 -11.69 8.99
CA LEU A 31 -6.77 -11.47 8.59
C LEU A 31 -7.19 -12.61 7.68
N LEU A 32 -8.09 -13.48 8.16
CA LEU A 32 -8.64 -14.58 7.36
C LEU A 32 -10.08 -14.25 6.95
N HIS A 33 -10.84 -13.61 7.83
CA HIS A 33 -12.23 -13.26 7.64
C HIS A 33 -12.55 -11.88 8.21
N VAL A 34 -13.64 -11.25 7.76
CA VAL A 34 -14.02 -9.91 8.22
C VAL A 34 -14.32 -9.88 9.73
N GLU A 35 -14.74 -11.01 10.28
CA GLU A 35 -15.01 -11.23 11.70
C GLU A 35 -13.76 -11.18 12.58
N ASP A 36 -12.57 -11.28 11.99
CA ASP A 36 -11.31 -11.10 12.72
C ASP A 36 -11.06 -9.62 13.06
N ILE A 37 -11.75 -8.69 12.39
CA ILE A 37 -11.62 -7.25 12.63
C ILE A 37 -12.29 -6.89 13.95
N SER A 38 -11.47 -6.52 14.94
CA SER A 38 -11.94 -6.17 16.28
C SER A 38 -12.04 -4.65 16.47
N PRO A 39 -12.70 -4.16 17.53
CA PRO A 39 -12.71 -2.74 17.87
C PRO A 39 -11.31 -2.14 18.14
N ASN A 40 -10.29 -2.98 18.35
CA ASN A 40 -8.91 -2.55 18.57
C ASN A 40 -8.07 -2.52 17.29
N THR A 41 -8.63 -2.94 16.15
CA THR A 41 -7.97 -2.92 14.85
C THR A 41 -7.84 -1.48 14.36
N THR A 42 -6.60 -1.02 14.17
CA THR A 42 -6.30 0.34 13.69
C THR A 42 -5.82 0.37 12.24
N GLY A 43 -5.27 -0.75 11.76
CA GLY A 43 -4.77 -0.88 10.40
C GLY A 43 -5.02 -2.25 9.76
N ILE A 44 -5.13 -2.24 8.43
CA ILE A 44 -5.17 -3.43 7.59
C ILE A 44 -4.07 -3.32 6.54
N LEU A 45 -3.21 -4.33 6.49
CA LEU A 45 -2.13 -4.47 5.53
C LEU A 45 -2.50 -5.51 4.48
N ILE A 46 -2.45 -5.14 3.20
CA ILE A 46 -2.77 -6.03 2.07
C ILE A 46 -1.52 -6.20 1.22
N THR A 47 -0.94 -7.39 1.21
CA THR A 47 0.38 -7.62 0.58
C THR A 47 0.35 -8.47 -0.68
N ASN A 48 -0.76 -9.15 -0.93
CA ASN A 48 -0.90 -10.12 -2.01
C ASN A 48 -2.09 -9.76 -2.89
N GLU A 49 -2.14 -10.38 -4.06
CA GLU A 49 -3.29 -10.28 -4.93
C GLU A 49 -4.40 -11.23 -4.44
N PHE A 50 -5.60 -10.68 -4.28
CA PHE A 50 -6.83 -11.33 -3.89
C PHE A 50 -7.96 -11.01 -4.87
N GLU A 51 -8.90 -11.95 -5.00
CA GLU A 51 -10.16 -11.72 -5.70
C GLU A 51 -10.99 -10.62 -5.03
N ILE A 52 -11.75 -9.87 -5.83
CA ILE A 52 -12.64 -8.80 -5.37
C ILE A 52 -13.60 -9.30 -4.28
N SER A 53 -14.13 -10.52 -4.44
CA SER A 53 -15.06 -11.16 -3.49
C SER A 53 -14.48 -11.30 -2.07
N ILE A 54 -13.16 -11.47 -1.94
CA ILE A 54 -12.46 -11.63 -0.66
C ILE A 54 -12.17 -10.26 -0.04
N ILE A 55 -11.61 -9.34 -0.83
CA ILE A 55 -11.14 -8.05 -0.33
C ILE A 55 -12.27 -7.03 -0.11
N LYS A 56 -13.35 -7.09 -0.89
CA LYS A 56 -14.48 -6.15 -0.82
C LYS A 56 -15.08 -5.99 0.59
N PRO A 57 -15.54 -7.07 1.27
CA PRO A 57 -16.14 -6.91 2.61
C PRO A 57 -15.16 -6.32 3.63
N ILE A 58 -13.86 -6.63 3.51
CA ILE A 58 -12.80 -6.11 4.39
C ILE A 58 -12.62 -4.60 4.19
N VAL A 59 -12.48 -4.16 2.94
CA VAL A 59 -12.26 -2.75 2.60
C VAL A 59 -13.49 -1.90 2.92
N GLU A 60 -14.69 -2.38 2.62
CA GLU A 60 -15.94 -1.68 2.98
C GLU A 60 -16.08 -1.52 4.49
N PHE A 61 -15.77 -2.57 5.26
CA PHE A 61 -15.76 -2.49 6.72
C PHE A 61 -14.75 -1.48 7.23
N ALA A 62 -13.52 -1.50 6.69
CA ALA A 62 -12.46 -0.58 7.09
C ALA A 62 -12.81 0.88 6.79
N ILE A 63 -13.37 1.17 5.61
CA ILE A 63 -13.85 2.51 5.25
C ILE A 63 -14.92 2.98 6.24
N LYS A 64 -15.93 2.14 6.51
CA LYS A 64 -17.03 2.49 7.43
C LYS A 64 -16.56 2.81 8.84
N ASN A 65 -15.50 2.15 9.30
CA ASN A 65 -14.95 2.29 10.65
C ASN A 65 -13.69 3.17 10.72
N ASN A 66 -13.34 3.86 9.63
CA ASN A 66 -12.16 4.72 9.53
C ASN A 66 -10.82 4.01 9.85
N ILE A 67 -10.73 2.71 9.58
CA ILE A 67 -9.53 1.90 9.77
C ILE A 67 -8.55 2.18 8.63
N LYS A 68 -7.26 2.30 8.95
CA LYS A 68 -6.23 2.54 7.94
C LYS A 68 -6.07 1.33 7.04
N ILE A 69 -5.84 1.54 5.75
CA ILE A 69 -5.50 0.49 4.80
C ILE A 69 -4.19 0.85 4.13
N LEU A 70 -3.22 -0.06 4.20
CA LEU A 70 -2.00 -0.03 3.41
C LEU A 70 -2.01 -1.22 2.43
N ALA A 71 -2.09 -0.93 1.14
CA ALA A 71 -1.95 -1.95 0.09
C ALA A 71 -0.56 -1.85 -0.55
N VAL A 72 0.18 -2.96 -0.59
CA VAL A 72 1.59 -2.98 -1.04
C VAL A 72 1.79 -3.94 -2.21
N GLU A 73 2.54 -3.52 -3.22
CA GLU A 73 2.87 -4.29 -4.43
C GLU A 73 1.62 -4.93 -5.07
N ARG A 74 1.48 -6.26 -4.99
CA ARG A 74 0.34 -6.98 -5.56
C ARG A 74 -0.97 -6.69 -4.82
N GLY A 75 -0.92 -6.31 -3.55
CA GLY A 75 -2.08 -5.81 -2.82
C GLY A 75 -2.64 -4.52 -3.41
N LEU A 76 -1.80 -3.65 -3.98
CA LEU A 76 -2.25 -2.45 -4.68
C LEU A 76 -3.09 -2.80 -5.92
N LEU A 77 -2.74 -3.87 -6.65
CA LEU A 77 -3.53 -4.33 -7.80
C LEU A 77 -4.94 -4.72 -7.37
N SER A 78 -5.07 -5.50 -6.30
CA SER A 78 -6.38 -5.89 -5.76
C SER A 78 -7.19 -4.69 -5.31
N LEU A 79 -6.56 -3.70 -4.68
CA LEU A 79 -7.22 -2.47 -4.30
C LEU A 79 -7.75 -1.72 -5.53
N ILE A 80 -6.93 -1.53 -6.56
CA ILE A 80 -7.34 -0.83 -7.80
C ILE A 80 -8.46 -1.58 -8.51
N ASN A 81 -8.33 -2.90 -8.64
CA ASN A 81 -9.33 -3.76 -9.26
C ASN A 81 -10.68 -3.73 -8.51
N LEU A 82 -10.65 -3.75 -7.17
CA LEU A 82 -11.84 -3.55 -6.35
C LEU A 82 -12.50 -2.19 -6.64
N MET A 83 -11.73 -1.11 -6.68
CA MET A 83 -12.26 0.25 -6.85
C MET A 83 -12.79 0.51 -8.27
N ASN A 84 -12.25 -0.19 -9.26
CA ASN A 84 -12.71 -0.15 -10.64
C ASN A 84 -13.82 -1.18 -10.95
N ASP A 85 -14.18 -2.04 -10.00
CA ASP A 85 -15.07 -3.19 -10.21
C ASP A 85 -14.65 -4.04 -11.43
N SER A 86 -13.34 -4.29 -11.56
CA SER A 86 -12.72 -4.95 -12.72
C SER A 86 -11.73 -6.02 -12.26
N SER A 87 -11.73 -7.17 -12.93
CA SER A 87 -10.76 -8.25 -12.71
C SER A 87 -9.72 -8.38 -13.84
N HIS A 88 -9.56 -7.33 -14.64
CA HIS A 88 -8.59 -7.33 -15.73
C HIS A 88 -7.16 -7.14 -15.22
N GLU A 89 -6.19 -7.68 -15.97
CA GLU A 89 -4.77 -7.39 -15.76
C GLU A 89 -4.53 -5.90 -16.05
N ILE A 90 -4.04 -5.19 -15.04
CA ILE A 90 -3.80 -3.74 -15.10
C ILE A 90 -2.32 -3.40 -15.00
N ASP A 91 -1.44 -4.38 -14.79
CA ASP A 91 0.00 -4.20 -14.77
C ASP A 91 0.64 -4.56 -16.12
N ARG A 92 1.90 -4.16 -16.25
CA ARG A 92 2.79 -4.56 -17.34
C ARG A 92 4.21 -4.71 -16.82
N PRO A 93 5.12 -5.37 -17.56
CA PRO A 93 6.53 -5.42 -17.20
C PRO A 93 7.09 -4.02 -16.93
N PHE A 94 7.90 -3.89 -15.88
CA PHE A 94 8.50 -2.61 -15.51
C PHE A 94 9.42 -2.10 -16.63
N THR A 95 9.22 -0.84 -17.04
CA THR A 95 10.05 -0.18 -18.07
C THR A 95 10.62 1.15 -17.62
N GLY A 96 10.27 1.62 -16.41
CA GLY A 96 10.77 2.86 -15.84
C GLY A 96 12.20 2.74 -15.29
N ASN A 97 12.58 3.73 -14.48
CA ASN A 97 13.86 3.74 -13.76
C ASN A 97 13.65 3.92 -12.25
N SER A 98 14.74 4.12 -11.52
CA SER A 98 14.71 4.33 -10.07
C SER A 98 14.28 5.73 -9.63
N SER A 99 13.72 6.56 -10.53
CA SER A 99 13.35 7.95 -10.27
C SER A 99 11.85 8.08 -10.09
N THR A 100 11.48 8.67 -8.97
CA THR A 100 10.11 8.77 -8.49
C THR A 100 9.77 10.23 -8.25
N PHE A 101 8.53 10.62 -8.47
CA PHE A 101 8.00 11.91 -8.06
C PHE A 101 6.87 11.73 -7.07
N ILE A 102 7.00 12.39 -5.91
CA ILE A 102 5.96 12.38 -4.86
C ILE A 102 5.19 13.69 -4.90
N SER A 103 3.88 13.58 -5.01
CA SER A 103 2.96 14.71 -5.15
C SER A 103 2.97 15.60 -3.90
N LEU A 104 3.17 16.90 -4.09
CA LEU A 104 3.10 17.88 -3.00
C LEU A 104 1.69 17.95 -2.42
N GLY A 105 1.59 17.97 -1.09
CA GLY A 105 0.29 18.03 -0.39
C GLY A 105 -0.47 16.70 -0.36
N SER A 106 0.12 15.62 -0.87
CA SER A 106 -0.43 14.27 -0.73
C SER A 106 -0.30 13.77 0.71
N LYS A 107 -1.19 12.87 1.12
CA LYS A 107 -1.08 12.12 2.39
C LYS A 107 0.27 11.40 2.48
N LEU A 108 0.72 10.83 1.36
CA LEU A 108 2.04 10.20 1.30
C LEU A 108 3.18 11.16 1.63
N ALA A 109 3.15 12.38 1.06
CA ALA A 109 4.14 13.41 1.34
C ALA A 109 4.13 13.85 2.80
N GLU A 110 2.95 13.90 3.43
CA GLU A 110 2.80 14.15 4.86
C GLU A 110 3.44 13.04 5.70
N ILE A 111 3.15 11.77 5.39
CA ILE A 111 3.69 10.59 6.09
C ILE A 111 5.22 10.58 6.05
N ILE A 112 5.80 10.73 4.86
CA ILE A 112 7.26 10.67 4.70
C ILE A 112 7.95 12.01 5.03
N GLY A 113 7.18 13.09 5.21
CA GLY A 113 7.70 14.43 5.49
C GLY A 113 8.50 15.05 4.33
N GLY A 114 8.10 14.80 3.08
CA GLY A 114 8.79 15.31 1.90
C GLY A 114 8.03 15.07 0.60
N ALA A 115 8.28 15.90 -0.42
CA ALA A 115 7.67 15.80 -1.75
C ALA A 115 8.68 16.16 -2.84
N GLY A 116 8.32 15.89 -4.09
CA GLY A 116 9.13 16.18 -5.27
C GLY A 116 9.90 14.98 -5.83
N PRO A 117 10.85 15.22 -6.74
CA PRO A 117 11.62 14.16 -7.39
C PRO A 117 12.68 13.56 -6.44
N LEU A 118 12.80 12.23 -6.43
CA LEU A 118 13.85 11.51 -5.72
C LEU A 118 14.25 10.22 -6.43
N LYS A 119 15.36 9.61 -5.99
CA LYS A 119 15.76 8.26 -6.41
C LYS A 119 15.45 7.26 -5.31
N THR A 120 14.60 6.29 -5.60
CA THR A 120 14.18 5.25 -4.64
C THR A 120 15.09 4.02 -4.68
N ASN A 121 15.66 3.71 -5.85
CA ASN A 121 16.50 2.53 -6.09
C ASN A 121 15.82 1.19 -5.75
N PHE A 122 14.49 1.13 -5.83
CA PHE A 122 13.76 -0.13 -5.73
C PHE A 122 13.89 -0.96 -6.99
N GLU A 123 13.95 -2.28 -6.83
CA GLU A 123 13.82 -3.24 -7.93
C GLU A 123 12.34 -3.59 -8.13
N TYR A 124 11.74 -3.05 -9.18
CA TYR A 124 10.35 -3.31 -9.54
C TYR A 124 10.22 -4.50 -10.49
N LYS A 125 9.19 -5.32 -10.27
CA LYS A 125 8.84 -6.43 -11.18
C LYS A 125 7.84 -6.03 -12.25
N PHE A 126 7.01 -5.03 -11.95
CA PHE A 126 5.92 -4.57 -12.80
C PHE A 126 5.64 -3.09 -12.53
N GLU A 127 4.85 -2.47 -13.42
CA GLU A 127 4.33 -1.12 -13.25
C GLU A 127 2.84 -1.06 -13.58
N ILE A 128 2.15 -0.07 -13.01
CA ILE A 128 0.71 0.12 -13.17
C ILE A 128 0.51 1.40 -14.00
N PRO A 129 0.06 1.32 -15.27
CA PRO A 129 -0.18 2.49 -16.09
C PRO A 129 -1.20 3.45 -15.46
N ILE A 130 -0.99 4.76 -15.61
CA ILE A 130 -1.86 5.80 -15.02
C ILE A 130 -3.35 5.66 -15.39
N LYS A 131 -3.65 5.07 -16.55
CA LYS A 131 -5.02 4.78 -17.00
C LYS A 131 -5.79 3.81 -16.10
N ALA A 132 -5.10 3.06 -15.23
CA ALA A 132 -5.72 2.14 -14.27
C ALA A 132 -6.15 2.85 -12.97
N LEU A 133 -5.79 4.12 -12.78
CA LEU A 133 -6.15 4.89 -11.58
C LEU A 133 -7.68 4.88 -11.38
N PRO A 134 -8.17 4.45 -10.20
CA PRO A 134 -9.60 4.46 -9.94
C PRO A 134 -10.20 5.87 -9.82
N PRO A 135 -11.51 6.03 -10.05
CA PRO A 135 -12.20 7.29 -9.76
C PRO A 135 -12.14 7.61 -8.26
N ASN A 136 -12.00 8.88 -7.91
CA ASN A 136 -11.85 9.38 -6.53
C ASN A 136 -10.55 8.93 -5.82
N TYR A 137 -9.52 8.58 -6.59
CA TYR A 137 -8.17 8.34 -6.09
C TYR A 137 -7.20 9.26 -6.82
N LEU A 138 -6.17 9.69 -6.09
CA LEU A 138 -5.10 10.52 -6.60
C LEU A 138 -3.79 9.72 -6.67
N PRO A 139 -2.95 9.95 -7.69
CA PRO A 139 -1.61 9.43 -7.71
C PRO A 139 -0.74 10.24 -6.72
N SER A 140 -0.43 9.65 -5.57
CA SER A 140 0.48 10.25 -4.59
C SER A 140 1.94 10.15 -5.03
N SER A 141 2.25 9.19 -5.90
CA SER A 141 3.57 9.02 -6.48
C SER A 141 3.53 8.40 -7.87
N ILE A 142 4.44 8.83 -8.75
CA ILE A 142 4.63 8.26 -10.09
C ILE A 142 6.09 8.00 -10.40
N ASN A 143 6.35 7.04 -11.27
CA ASN A 143 7.66 6.86 -11.90
C ASN A 143 7.91 7.99 -12.90
N LEU A 144 9.05 8.65 -12.83
CA LEU A 144 9.38 9.79 -13.67
C LEU A 144 9.69 9.42 -15.13
N GLU A 145 10.11 8.17 -15.39
CA GLU A 145 10.41 7.71 -16.76
C GLU A 145 9.18 7.11 -17.44
N SER A 146 8.49 6.17 -16.78
CA SER A 146 7.34 5.50 -17.40
C SER A 146 6.01 6.24 -17.21
N GLY A 147 5.95 7.23 -16.31
CA GLY A 147 4.71 7.94 -15.95
C GLY A 147 3.68 7.04 -15.25
N CYS A 148 4.08 5.83 -14.83
CA CYS A 148 3.22 4.86 -14.19
C CYS A 148 3.06 5.15 -12.69
N ILE A 149 1.97 4.64 -12.12
CA ILE A 149 1.62 4.78 -10.71
C ILE A 149 2.67 4.05 -9.87
N GLU A 150 3.20 4.74 -8.86
CA GLU A 150 3.98 4.14 -7.78
C GLU A 150 3.27 4.22 -6.43
N ALA A 151 2.34 5.16 -6.25
CA ALA A 151 1.47 5.20 -5.10
C ALA A 151 0.13 5.89 -5.43
N ILE A 152 -0.93 5.47 -4.76
CA ILE A 152 -2.25 6.09 -4.79
C ILE A 152 -2.73 6.40 -3.37
N GLU A 153 -3.59 7.39 -3.26
CA GLU A 153 -4.37 7.64 -2.05
C GLU A 153 -5.80 7.97 -2.42
N SER A 154 -6.71 7.68 -1.49
CA SER A 154 -8.12 8.04 -1.63
C SER A 154 -8.31 9.56 -1.51
N GLU A 155 -9.20 10.12 -2.34
CA GLU A 155 -9.66 11.50 -2.17
C GLU A 155 -10.50 11.63 -0.88
N GLY A 156 -10.26 12.69 -0.10
CA GLY A 156 -11.03 12.98 1.12
C GLY A 156 -10.64 12.16 2.36
N GLY A 157 -11.56 12.08 3.33
CA GLY A 157 -11.29 11.64 4.71
C GLY A 157 -11.15 10.13 4.95
N THR A 158 -10.93 9.31 3.91
CA THR A 158 -10.67 7.88 4.09
C THR A 158 -9.17 7.61 4.25
N ASN A 159 -8.82 6.60 5.05
CA ASN A 159 -7.44 6.31 5.44
C ASN A 159 -6.78 5.23 4.56
N ILE A 160 -6.92 5.35 3.24
CA ILE A 160 -6.35 4.39 2.30
C ILE A 160 -5.08 4.95 1.66
N LEU A 161 -4.01 4.15 1.67
CA LEU A 161 -2.77 4.37 0.95
C LEU A 161 -2.40 3.08 0.22
N GLY A 162 -2.04 3.19 -1.05
CA GLY A 162 -1.56 2.09 -1.86
C GLY A 162 -0.19 2.42 -2.42
N ILE A 163 0.78 1.52 -2.32
CA ILE A 163 2.15 1.71 -2.83
C ILE A 163 2.61 0.51 -3.64
N LEU A 164 3.35 0.76 -4.71
CA LEU A 164 3.99 -0.25 -5.53
C LEU A 164 5.37 -0.65 -4.97
N TRP A 165 5.92 0.15 -4.06
CA TRP A 165 7.26 -0.07 -3.53
C TRP A 165 7.37 -1.38 -2.74
N PRO A 166 8.42 -2.19 -2.99
CA PRO A 166 8.61 -3.49 -2.35
C PRO A 166 9.17 -3.34 -0.92
N ILE A 167 8.49 -2.58 -0.06
CA ILE A 167 8.97 -2.21 1.29
C ILE A 167 9.15 -3.41 2.24
N PHE A 168 8.59 -4.57 1.91
CA PHE A 168 8.75 -5.82 2.67
C PHE A 168 9.73 -6.82 2.02
N SER A 169 10.42 -6.43 0.95
CA SER A 169 11.35 -7.32 0.22
C SER A 169 12.72 -7.49 0.89
N GLY A 170 12.99 -6.78 1.98
CA GLY A 170 14.32 -6.69 2.59
C GLY A 170 15.28 -5.73 1.89
N GLN A 171 14.87 -5.11 0.77
CA GLN A 171 15.58 -3.99 0.18
C GLN A 171 15.62 -2.80 1.15
N LYS A 172 16.72 -2.05 1.13
CA LYS A 172 16.84 -0.83 1.93
C LYS A 172 15.86 0.21 1.40
N ILE A 173 14.90 0.63 2.23
CA ILE A 173 13.97 1.70 1.85
C ILE A 173 14.69 3.07 1.95
N PRO A 174 14.30 4.05 1.11
CA PRO A 174 14.79 5.42 1.23
C PRO A 174 14.53 6.00 2.62
N SER A 175 15.37 6.94 3.05
CA SER A 175 15.17 7.60 4.35
C SER A 175 13.77 8.22 4.44
N ARG A 176 13.16 8.09 5.61
CA ARG A 176 11.79 8.51 5.95
C ARG A 176 10.68 7.66 5.35
N PHE A 177 10.96 6.71 4.46
CA PHE A 177 9.93 5.80 3.97
C PHE A 177 9.54 4.79 5.06
N GLU A 178 10.37 4.58 6.08
CA GLU A 178 10.03 3.85 7.30
C GLU A 178 8.81 4.45 8.01
N ASN A 179 8.50 5.74 7.81
CA ASN A 179 7.31 6.36 8.40
C ASN A 179 6.00 5.78 7.85
N ILE A 180 6.03 5.14 6.67
CA ILE A 180 4.86 4.42 6.14
C ILE A 180 4.54 3.21 7.03
N LEU A 181 5.57 2.56 7.57
CA LEU A 181 5.43 1.47 8.54
C LEU A 181 4.83 2.00 9.84
N SER A 182 5.36 3.13 10.36
CA SER A 182 4.81 3.78 11.55
C SER A 182 3.35 4.19 11.35
N TRP A 183 3.02 4.77 10.19
CA TRP A 183 1.66 5.21 9.88
C TRP A 183 0.64 4.08 9.94
N ILE A 184 0.97 2.87 9.47
CA ILE A 184 0.05 1.73 9.51
C ILE A 184 0.03 0.98 10.86
N SER A 185 1.07 1.13 11.69
CA SER A 185 1.15 0.55 13.03
C SER A 185 0.42 1.37 14.10
N ASP A 186 0.36 2.69 13.91
CA ASP A 186 -0.36 3.63 14.78
C ASP A 186 -1.88 3.40 14.75
#